data_AF-A0A921IWJ3-F1
#
_entry.id   AF-A0A921IWJ3-F1
#
_cell.length_a   1.000
_cell.length_b   1.000
_cell.length_c   1.000
_cell.angle_alpha   90.00
_cell.angle_beta   90.00
_cell.angle_gamma   90.00
#
_symmetry.space_group_name_H-M   'P 1'
#
loop_
_entity.id
_entity.type
_entity.pdbx_description
1 polymer ?
#
loop_
_entity_poly.entity_id
_entity_poly.type
_entity_poly.pdbx_seq_one_letter_code
_entity_poly.pdbx_strand_id
1 'polypeptide(L)'
;MGSNLRVFRLEYRDLLTVGTISTATMTFRYDDGYLSSARATPLSLSLPLSNRPYELSVFQPYFEGLLPEGEARRALAGELRLPEQDWLSLLAACGRDCIGDVVIRDEGDRDPFEEHGYNAITHNDLIEMFLDRPSRALENATMRLSLAGAQDKTGLAHQPEAPMTEGWLQPKGTAATTHILKPSPLRDIPEIEYLCMSAANGCGIRAANVSLLDLGQPILAVERFDRSISPDSADLHVTRLHQEDLAQAFGITPGSKNAELEGGSIRSIAHFLRSQASTPALDILHFAQMLCFSYLIGDCDAHLKNYSLMYGTGRHPRRTALSLAPAYDLVCTTYFPRYSRDMAMSLGGSRNIDEVAPSTFSALARELGITEAALKRLASPLAERIEVAIRAAGDGSMGPVLESTPYIANALIEDIAPRREILRTFCQ
;
A
#
# COMPACT_ATOMS: atom_id res chain seq x y z
N MET A 1 4.62 -0.62 33.14
CA MET A 1 5.06 -1.79 32.36
C MET A 1 3.81 -2.34 31.71
N GLY A 2 3.74 -2.28 30.38
CA GLY A 2 2.53 -2.69 29.64
C GLY A 2 2.33 -4.20 29.69
N SER A 3 1.12 -4.64 29.41
CA SER A 3 0.80 -6.05 29.10
C SER A 3 1.61 -6.55 27.91
N ASN A 4 1.74 -7.87 27.78
CA ASN A 4 2.21 -8.45 26.53
C ASN A 4 1.16 -8.24 25.43
N LEU A 5 1.60 -8.22 24.18
CA LEU A 5 0.70 -8.18 23.03
C LEU A 5 0.56 -9.58 22.45
N ARG A 6 -0.67 -10.02 22.23
CA ARG A 6 -1.00 -11.26 21.53
C ARG A 6 -1.17 -10.98 20.05
N VAL A 7 -0.54 -11.79 19.21
CA VAL A 7 -0.57 -11.67 17.76
C VAL A 7 -1.38 -12.82 17.20
N PHE A 8 -2.35 -12.49 16.35
CA PHE A 8 -3.26 -13.43 15.72
C PHE A 8 -3.31 -13.21 14.22
N ARG A 9 -3.77 -14.23 13.51
CA ARG A 9 -4.26 -14.12 12.13
C ARG A 9 -5.73 -14.45 12.10
N LEU A 10 -6.48 -13.61 11.41
CA LEU A 10 -7.93 -13.70 11.34
C LEU A 10 -8.36 -14.28 9.99
N GLU A 11 -8.66 -15.57 9.99
CA GLU A 11 -9.24 -16.29 8.85
C GLU A 11 -10.77 -16.31 9.02
N TYR A 12 -11.44 -15.31 8.44
CA TYR A 12 -12.87 -15.05 8.63
C TYR A 12 -13.27 -14.84 10.09
N ARG A 13 -13.68 -15.91 10.80
CA ARG A 13 -14.03 -15.92 12.24
C ARG A 13 -13.09 -16.79 13.07
N ASP A 14 -12.13 -17.46 12.44
CA ASP A 14 -11.12 -18.25 13.16
C ASP A 14 -9.94 -17.33 13.51
N LEU A 15 -9.73 -17.12 14.80
CA LEU A 15 -8.63 -16.35 15.32
C LEU A 15 -7.48 -17.28 15.67
N LEU A 16 -6.57 -17.45 14.71
CA LEU A 16 -5.42 -18.30 14.88
C LEU A 16 -4.37 -17.55 15.69
N THR A 17 -4.09 -18.02 16.92
CA THR A 17 -2.98 -17.50 17.73
C THR A 17 -1.68 -17.78 16.99
N VAL A 18 -0.93 -16.72 16.69
CA VAL A 18 0.37 -16.82 16.01
C VAL A 18 1.52 -16.73 16.99
N GLY A 19 1.44 -15.82 17.97
CA GLY A 19 2.56 -15.56 18.86
C GLY A 19 2.29 -14.47 19.88
N THR A 20 3.35 -14.08 20.58
CA THR A 20 3.30 -13.05 21.64
C THR A 20 4.50 -12.13 21.54
N ILE A 21 4.26 -10.82 21.64
CA ILE A 21 5.29 -9.79 21.85
C ILE A 21 5.37 -9.54 23.37
N SER A 22 6.51 -9.86 23.95
CA SER A 22 6.80 -9.55 25.34
C SER A 22 7.36 -8.14 25.46
N THR A 23 6.60 -7.23 26.07
CA THR A 23 7.02 -5.85 26.32
C THR A 23 8.06 -5.74 27.43
N ALA A 24 8.17 -6.74 28.31
CA ALA A 24 9.20 -6.80 29.36
C ALA A 24 10.57 -7.21 28.82
N THR A 25 10.61 -8.18 27.89
CA THR A 25 11.87 -8.70 27.33
C THR A 25 12.20 -8.13 25.95
N MET A 26 11.28 -7.38 25.35
CA MET A 26 11.36 -6.89 23.96
C MET A 26 11.68 -8.02 22.98
N THR A 27 10.88 -9.08 23.05
CA THR A 27 10.99 -10.24 22.14
C THR A 27 9.64 -10.61 21.54
N PHE A 28 9.66 -11.06 20.29
CA PHE A 28 8.51 -11.71 19.66
C PHE A 28 8.76 -13.22 19.59
N ARG A 29 7.78 -14.03 19.96
CA ARG A 29 7.87 -15.50 19.89
C ARG A 29 6.61 -16.05 19.21
N TYR A 30 6.81 -16.92 18.23
CA TYR A 30 5.73 -17.75 17.72
C TYR A 30 5.22 -18.70 18.81
N ASP A 31 3.92 -18.97 18.80
CA ASP A 31 3.29 -19.92 19.70
C ASP A 31 3.62 -21.37 19.26
N ASP A 32 3.92 -22.25 20.21
CA ASP A 32 4.29 -23.64 19.91
C ASP A 32 3.14 -24.40 19.21
N GLY A 33 1.89 -24.07 19.55
CA GLY A 33 0.70 -24.59 18.88
C GLY A 33 0.57 -24.08 17.44
N TYR A 34 0.95 -22.82 17.19
CA TYR A 34 1.03 -22.29 15.83
C TYR A 34 2.08 -23.02 15.01
N LEU A 35 3.30 -23.17 15.54
CA LEU A 35 4.41 -23.84 14.85
C LEU A 35 4.11 -25.31 14.51
N SER A 36 3.27 -25.96 15.31
CA SER A 36 2.86 -27.35 15.10
C SER A 36 1.69 -27.50 14.12
N SER A 37 1.07 -26.38 13.70
CA SER A 37 -0.08 -26.38 12.80
C SER A 37 0.33 -26.60 11.34
N ALA A 38 -0.45 -27.39 10.60
CA ALA A 38 -0.29 -27.50 9.14
C ALA A 38 -0.62 -26.19 8.40
N ARG A 39 -1.28 -25.23 9.09
CA ARG A 39 -1.58 -23.88 8.58
C ARG A 39 -0.50 -22.85 8.91
N ALA A 40 0.58 -23.25 9.58
CA ALA A 40 1.64 -22.32 9.98
C ALA A 40 2.30 -21.72 8.73
N THR A 41 2.24 -20.39 8.62
CA THR A 41 3.04 -19.63 7.66
C THR A 41 3.68 -18.47 8.40
N PRO A 42 4.87 -18.01 7.99
CA PRO A 42 5.48 -16.86 8.64
C PRO A 42 4.58 -15.62 8.53
N LEU A 43 4.66 -14.72 9.51
CA LEU A 43 4.07 -13.37 9.45
C LEU A 43 4.79 -12.47 8.43
N SER A 44 6.06 -12.75 8.21
CA SER A 44 6.93 -12.00 7.33
C SER A 44 8.09 -12.86 6.89
N LEU A 45 8.63 -12.61 5.71
CA LEU A 45 9.87 -13.24 5.28
C LEU A 45 11.09 -12.83 6.12
N SER A 46 11.03 -11.69 6.82
CA SER A 46 12.03 -11.31 7.83
C SER A 46 11.83 -12.01 9.19
N LEU A 47 10.68 -12.65 9.40
CA LEU A 47 10.31 -13.40 10.60
C LEU A 47 9.93 -14.85 10.25
N PRO A 48 10.87 -15.67 9.75
CA PRO A 48 10.57 -17.06 9.39
C PRO A 48 10.04 -17.86 10.59
N LEU A 49 9.33 -18.97 10.34
CA LEU A 49 8.85 -19.82 11.43
C LEU A 49 10.04 -20.36 12.24
N SER A 50 10.05 -20.08 13.54
CA SER A 50 11.13 -20.45 14.46
C SER A 50 10.58 -20.59 15.88
N ASN A 51 11.09 -21.58 16.61
CA ASN A 51 10.81 -21.74 18.05
C ASN A 51 11.69 -20.83 18.93
N ARG A 52 12.66 -20.13 18.33
CA ARG A 52 13.49 -19.15 19.04
C ARG A 52 12.80 -17.79 19.03
N PRO A 53 12.84 -17.02 20.13
CA PRO A 53 12.34 -15.66 20.14
C PRO A 53 13.19 -14.77 19.22
N TYR A 54 12.52 -13.85 18.53
CA TYR A 54 13.13 -12.76 17.78
C TYR A 54 13.41 -11.58 18.70
N GLU A 55 14.62 -11.01 18.58
CA GLU A 55 15.02 -9.80 19.27
C GLU A 55 14.42 -8.55 18.61
N LEU A 56 14.38 -7.45 19.35
CA LEU A 56 13.75 -6.18 18.94
C LEU A 56 14.15 -5.73 17.53
N SER A 57 15.44 -5.73 17.20
CA SER A 57 15.92 -5.28 15.90
C SER A 57 15.40 -6.10 14.71
N VAL A 58 14.93 -7.32 14.96
CA VAL A 58 14.43 -8.22 13.92
C VAL A 58 12.91 -8.13 13.74
N PHE A 59 12.13 -8.06 14.83
CA PHE A 59 10.66 -7.99 14.70
C PHE A 59 10.11 -6.57 14.61
N GLN A 60 10.80 -5.56 15.15
CA GLN A 60 10.34 -4.18 15.08
C GLN A 60 9.99 -3.72 13.65
N PRO A 61 10.83 -3.95 12.62
CA PRO A 61 10.52 -3.53 11.25
C PRO A 61 9.14 -3.99 10.76
N TYR A 62 8.78 -5.25 11.04
CA TYR A 62 7.49 -5.81 10.67
C TYR A 62 6.34 -5.11 11.39
N PHE A 63 6.36 -5.13 12.72
CA PHE A 63 5.21 -4.68 13.52
C PHE A 63 5.06 -3.15 13.53
N GLU A 64 6.16 -2.40 13.56
CA GLU A 64 6.10 -0.95 13.41
C GLU A 64 5.63 -0.55 12.00
N GLY A 65 5.93 -1.37 10.98
CA GLY A 65 5.47 -1.18 9.62
C GLY A 65 3.96 -1.30 9.41
N LEU A 66 3.22 -1.87 10.38
CA LEU A 66 1.76 -1.92 10.38
C LEU A 66 1.10 -0.61 10.84
N LEU A 67 1.84 0.27 11.49
CA LEU A 67 1.34 1.55 11.98
C LEU A 67 1.29 2.59 10.86
N PRO A 68 0.43 3.61 10.98
CA PRO A 68 0.52 4.82 10.18
C PRO A 68 1.90 5.49 10.33
N GLU A 69 2.25 6.33 9.37
CA GLU A 69 3.49 7.11 9.36
C GLU A 69 3.21 8.62 9.36
N GLY A 70 4.23 9.43 9.67
CA GLY A 70 4.17 10.88 9.53
C GLY A 70 3.05 11.53 10.35
N GLU A 71 2.29 12.44 9.71
CA GLU A 71 1.21 13.18 10.38
C GLU A 71 0.09 12.27 10.90
N ALA A 72 -0.32 11.26 10.14
CA ALA A 72 -1.30 10.27 10.58
C ALA A 72 -0.87 9.56 11.88
N ARG A 73 0.42 9.21 12.01
CA ARG A 73 0.95 8.63 13.26
C ARG A 73 0.89 9.62 14.41
N ARG A 74 1.26 10.88 14.16
CA ARG A 74 1.23 11.95 15.17
C ARG A 74 -0.19 12.27 15.62
N ALA A 75 -1.14 12.27 14.70
CA ALA A 75 -2.56 12.45 14.99
C ALA A 75 -3.08 11.31 15.87
N LEU A 76 -2.82 10.05 15.48
CA LEU A 76 -3.17 8.88 16.27
C LEU A 76 -2.55 8.92 17.68
N ALA A 77 -1.28 9.25 17.79
CA ALA A 77 -0.60 9.36 19.09
C ALA A 77 -1.21 10.47 19.96
N GLY A 78 -1.56 11.61 19.36
CA GLY A 78 -2.26 12.71 20.03
C GLY A 78 -3.65 12.33 20.53
N GLU A 79 -4.45 11.63 19.71
CA GLU A 79 -5.79 11.14 20.07
C GLU A 79 -5.72 10.16 21.25
N LEU A 80 -4.79 9.20 21.17
CA LEU A 80 -4.57 8.19 22.22
C LEU A 80 -3.82 8.73 23.44
N ARG A 81 -3.30 9.96 23.38
CA ARG A 81 -2.43 10.58 24.39
C ARG A 81 -1.19 9.74 24.70
N LEU A 82 -0.61 9.13 23.67
CA LEU A 82 0.60 8.31 23.74
C LEU A 82 1.79 9.04 23.08
N PRO A 83 3.04 8.73 23.47
CA PRO A 83 4.21 9.21 22.75
C PRO A 83 4.26 8.62 21.32
N GLU A 84 4.58 9.45 20.31
CA GLU A 84 4.67 9.02 18.90
C GLU A 84 5.66 7.86 18.69
N GLN A 85 6.74 7.83 19.47
CA GLN A 85 7.78 6.81 19.44
C GLN A 85 7.42 5.51 20.17
N ASP A 86 6.34 5.49 20.97
CA ASP A 86 5.89 4.30 21.69
C ASP A 86 5.00 3.43 20.78
N TRP A 87 5.65 2.85 19.77
CA TRP A 87 4.99 2.07 18.73
C TRP A 87 4.25 0.84 19.27
N LEU A 88 4.72 0.23 20.37
CA LEU A 88 4.04 -0.92 20.99
C LEU A 88 2.70 -0.51 21.59
N SER A 89 2.66 0.62 22.31
CA SER A 89 1.41 1.13 22.88
C SER A 89 0.44 1.61 21.79
N LEU A 90 0.95 2.23 20.72
CA LEU A 90 0.13 2.58 19.55
C LEU A 90 -0.47 1.34 18.89
N LEU A 91 0.34 0.28 18.72
CA LEU A 91 -0.09 -0.97 18.10
C LEU A 91 -1.11 -1.72 18.95
N ALA A 92 -0.96 -1.70 20.27
CA ALA A 92 -1.96 -2.26 21.20
C ALA A 92 -3.33 -1.60 21.02
N ALA A 93 -3.35 -0.28 20.77
CA ALA A 93 -4.57 0.50 20.62
C ALA A 93 -5.24 0.32 19.24
N CYS A 94 -4.47 0.28 18.15
CA CYS A 94 -5.00 0.27 16.77
C CYS A 94 -4.87 -1.07 16.02
N GLY A 95 -4.28 -2.10 16.64
CA GLY A 95 -3.95 -3.38 15.98
C GLY A 95 -5.12 -4.29 15.59
N ARG A 96 -6.38 -3.82 15.67
CA ARG A 96 -7.57 -4.66 15.46
C ARG A 96 -7.95 -4.85 13.98
N ASP A 97 -7.60 -3.91 13.11
CA ASP A 97 -7.77 -4.04 11.65
C ASP A 97 -6.52 -3.55 10.93
N CYS A 98 -5.45 -4.35 11.02
CA CYS A 98 -4.21 -4.06 10.31
C CYS A 98 -4.34 -4.31 8.80
N ILE A 99 -3.32 -3.85 8.09
CA ILE A 99 -2.97 -4.33 6.75
C ILE A 99 -2.78 -5.85 6.81
N GLY A 100 -3.32 -6.57 5.83
CA GLY A 100 -3.35 -8.02 5.80
C GLY A 100 -4.44 -8.63 6.70
N ASP A 101 -4.15 -9.80 7.26
CA ASP A 101 -5.04 -10.58 8.12
C ASP A 101 -4.60 -10.57 9.60
N VAL A 102 -3.63 -9.73 9.95
CA VAL A 102 -3.04 -9.68 11.28
C VAL A 102 -3.93 -8.89 12.24
N VAL A 103 -4.07 -9.42 13.46
CA VAL A 103 -4.74 -8.77 14.57
C VAL A 103 -3.81 -8.78 15.78
N ILE A 104 -3.67 -7.63 16.44
CA ILE A 104 -2.80 -7.42 17.60
C ILE A 104 -3.60 -6.75 18.70
N ARG A 105 -3.47 -7.27 19.91
CA ARG A 105 -4.18 -6.77 21.09
C ARG A 105 -3.41 -7.07 22.37
N ASP A 106 -3.77 -6.39 23.45
CA ASP A 106 -3.30 -6.74 24.78
C ASP A 106 -3.75 -8.16 25.18
N GLU A 107 -2.88 -8.87 25.90
CA GLU A 107 -3.13 -10.24 26.39
C GLU A 107 -4.36 -10.32 27.31
N GLY A 108 -4.73 -9.23 27.97
CA GLY A 108 -5.89 -9.13 28.86
C GLY A 108 -7.21 -8.76 28.18
N ASP A 109 -7.22 -8.42 26.90
CA ASP A 109 -8.43 -8.00 26.20
C ASP A 109 -9.41 -9.18 26.00
N ARG A 110 -10.71 -8.89 26.09
CA ARG A 110 -11.76 -9.86 25.73
C ARG A 110 -11.76 -10.14 24.24
N ASP A 111 -12.23 -11.32 23.87
CA ASP A 111 -12.32 -11.74 22.48
C ASP A 111 -13.37 -10.87 21.75
N PRO A 112 -13.01 -10.14 20.68
CA PRO A 112 -13.88 -9.13 20.06
C PRO A 112 -15.05 -9.71 19.25
N PHE A 113 -15.25 -11.03 19.24
CA PHE A 113 -16.27 -11.69 18.42
C PHE A 113 -17.69 -11.62 18.98
N GLU A 114 -17.90 -10.97 20.14
CA GLU A 114 -19.26 -10.68 20.60
C GLU A 114 -19.96 -9.65 19.69
N GLU A 115 -19.20 -8.83 18.94
CA GLU A 115 -19.74 -7.84 17.99
C GLU A 115 -19.09 -8.00 16.61
N HIS A 116 -19.83 -8.55 15.64
CA HIS A 116 -19.45 -8.59 14.24
C HIS A 116 -20.62 -8.09 13.39
N GLY A 117 -20.38 -7.08 12.57
CA GLY A 117 -21.39 -6.58 11.64
C GLY A 117 -21.04 -5.21 11.07
N TYR A 118 -22.05 -4.63 10.43
CA TYR A 118 -21.90 -3.39 9.68
C TYR A 118 -23.07 -2.46 10.01
N ASN A 119 -22.77 -1.17 10.18
CA ASN A 119 -23.79 -0.12 10.18
C ASN A 119 -23.78 0.58 8.84
N ALA A 120 -24.96 0.79 8.25
CA ALA A 120 -25.08 1.67 7.10
C ALA A 120 -24.67 3.11 7.47
N ILE A 121 -23.94 3.76 6.57
CA ILE A 121 -23.60 5.18 6.63
C ILE A 121 -24.40 5.87 5.53
N THR A 122 -25.15 6.91 5.87
CA THR A 122 -25.85 7.70 4.85
C THR A 122 -24.85 8.58 4.09
N HIS A 123 -25.21 9.04 2.90
CA HIS A 123 -24.36 9.95 2.13
C HIS A 123 -24.02 11.23 2.91
N ASN A 124 -24.98 11.78 3.67
CA ASN A 124 -24.76 12.97 4.48
C ASN A 124 -23.81 12.71 5.66
N ASP A 125 -23.99 11.58 6.38
CA ASP A 125 -23.07 11.21 7.47
C ASP A 125 -21.64 11.01 6.94
N LEU A 126 -21.51 10.48 5.72
CA LEU A 126 -20.22 10.31 5.06
C LEU A 126 -19.58 11.66 4.71
N ILE A 127 -20.35 12.62 4.22
CA ILE A 127 -19.88 14.01 4.01
C ILE A 127 -19.42 14.62 5.35
N GLU A 128 -20.25 14.54 6.39
CA GLU A 128 -19.93 15.08 7.72
C GLU A 128 -18.63 14.51 8.31
N MET A 129 -18.36 13.22 8.07
CA MET A 129 -17.12 12.55 8.50
C MET A 129 -15.84 13.23 7.98
N PHE A 130 -15.89 13.82 6.78
CA PHE A 130 -14.74 14.43 6.14
C PHE A 130 -14.74 15.96 6.21
N LEU A 131 -15.89 16.62 6.42
CA LEU A 131 -15.96 18.09 6.53
C LEU A 131 -15.29 18.66 7.80
N ASP A 132 -15.33 17.95 8.93
CA ASP A 132 -14.90 18.48 10.25
C ASP A 132 -13.47 18.06 10.66
N ARG A 133 -12.61 17.72 9.69
CA ARG A 133 -11.19 17.43 9.96
C ARG A 133 -10.33 18.65 9.57
N PRO A 134 -10.11 19.63 10.49
CA PRO A 134 -9.11 20.65 10.26
C PRO A 134 -7.76 19.97 10.23
N SER A 135 -7.25 19.78 9.01
CA SER A 135 -5.92 19.30 8.77
C SER A 135 -4.91 20.31 9.34
N ARG A 136 -4.21 19.92 10.40
CA ARG A 136 -3.14 20.71 11.02
C ARG A 136 -1.83 20.65 10.19
N ALA A 137 -1.95 20.33 8.90
CA ALA A 137 -0.91 19.89 7.98
C ALA A 137 -0.10 21.03 7.35
N LEU A 138 -0.54 22.29 7.47
CA LEU A 138 0.07 23.37 6.67
C LEU A 138 1.48 23.78 7.17
N GLU A 139 1.82 23.52 8.43
CA GLU A 139 3.08 24.03 9.02
C GLU A 139 4.29 23.09 8.86
N ASN A 140 4.11 21.81 8.51
CA ASN A 140 5.22 20.83 8.43
C ASN A 140 5.53 20.31 7.01
N ALA A 141 4.96 20.91 5.96
CA ALA A 141 5.21 20.53 4.56
C ALA A 141 6.60 20.92 4.02
N THR A 142 7.61 20.99 4.90
CA THR A 142 9.01 21.22 4.52
C THR A 142 9.77 19.89 4.58
N MET A 143 10.27 19.49 3.41
CA MET A 143 11.25 18.42 3.17
C MET A 143 10.74 16.97 3.23
N ARG A 144 10.53 16.37 2.04
CA ARG A 144 10.59 14.92 1.74
C ARG A 144 9.63 13.97 2.49
N LEU A 145 8.67 14.46 3.27
CA LEU A 145 7.71 13.61 3.98
C LEU A 145 6.67 13.05 2.99
N SER A 146 6.66 11.72 2.87
CA SER A 146 5.82 10.90 1.99
C SER A 146 4.38 11.39 1.89
N LEU A 147 4.01 11.83 0.68
CA LEU A 147 2.71 12.42 0.33
C LEU A 147 1.57 11.41 0.39
N ALA A 148 1.86 10.15 0.08
CA ALA A 148 0.88 9.07 0.04
C ALA A 148 0.73 8.35 1.39
N GLY A 149 1.76 8.37 2.24
CA GLY A 149 1.78 7.63 3.52
C GLY A 149 1.31 8.39 4.77
N ALA A 150 1.25 9.72 4.71
CA ALA A 150 0.99 10.58 5.89
C ALA A 150 -0.47 11.08 6.04
N GLN A 151 -1.37 10.65 5.15
CA GLN A 151 -2.77 11.10 5.13
C GLN A 151 -3.64 10.43 6.20
N ASP A 152 -4.66 11.14 6.69
CA ASP A 152 -5.71 10.61 7.57
C ASP A 152 -6.60 9.63 6.82
N LYS A 153 -6.11 8.41 6.59
CA LYS A 153 -6.85 7.36 5.88
C LYS A 153 -7.92 6.76 6.79
N THR A 154 -9.13 6.57 6.26
CA THR A 154 -10.23 5.89 6.96
C THR A 154 -10.60 4.60 6.23
N GLY A 155 -10.62 3.48 6.94
CA GLY A 155 -11.10 2.21 6.39
C GLY A 155 -12.62 2.09 6.54
N LEU A 156 -13.34 1.83 5.45
CA LEU A 156 -14.77 1.53 5.45
C LEU A 156 -15.06 0.25 4.65
N ALA A 157 -16.22 -0.33 4.85
CA ALA A 157 -16.76 -1.34 3.95
C ALA A 157 -17.75 -0.70 2.96
N HIS A 158 -17.92 -1.35 1.82
CA HIS A 158 -18.83 -0.91 0.77
C HIS A 158 -19.54 -2.14 0.19
N GLN A 159 -20.85 -1.99 -0.05
CA GLN A 159 -21.68 -3.04 -0.61
C GLN A 159 -21.33 -3.31 -2.08
N PRO A 160 -21.02 -4.56 -2.46
CA PRO A 160 -20.80 -4.91 -3.85
C PRO A 160 -21.94 -4.41 -4.74
N GLU A 161 -21.60 -3.94 -5.94
CA GLU A 161 -22.54 -3.47 -6.96
C GLU A 161 -23.33 -2.19 -6.62
N ALA A 162 -23.30 -1.70 -5.38
CA ALA A 162 -23.87 -0.41 -5.04
C ALA A 162 -23.06 0.73 -5.72
N PRO A 163 -23.69 1.85 -6.11
CA PRO A 163 -22.93 2.99 -6.60
C PRO A 163 -22.08 3.59 -5.48
N MET A 164 -20.93 4.17 -5.83
CA MET A 164 -19.98 4.75 -4.87
C MET A 164 -20.54 5.94 -4.07
N THR A 165 -21.69 6.48 -4.46
CA THR A 165 -22.41 7.53 -3.71
C THR A 165 -23.19 6.97 -2.51
N GLU A 166 -23.45 5.66 -2.46
CA GLU A 166 -24.19 4.98 -1.39
C GLU A 166 -23.56 3.61 -1.06
N GLY A 167 -24.20 2.82 -0.20
CA GLY A 167 -23.73 1.46 0.13
C GLY A 167 -22.51 1.40 1.05
N TRP A 168 -22.06 2.54 1.59
CA TRP A 168 -20.99 2.63 2.57
C TRP A 168 -21.42 2.12 3.94
N LEU A 169 -20.52 1.38 4.58
CA LEU A 169 -20.75 0.69 5.84
C LEU A 169 -19.61 0.92 6.83
N GLN A 170 -19.95 1.25 8.07
CA GLN A 170 -19.02 1.29 9.19
C GLN A 170 -18.88 -0.13 9.77
N PRO A 171 -17.69 -0.75 9.75
CA PRO A 171 -17.48 -2.04 10.42
C PRO A 171 -17.59 -1.93 11.94
N LYS A 172 -18.11 -2.99 12.56
CA LYS A 172 -18.15 -3.21 14.01
C LYS A 172 -17.28 -4.39 14.43
N GLY A 173 -16.59 -4.24 15.55
CA GLY A 173 -15.69 -5.23 16.13
C GLY A 173 -14.68 -5.77 15.11
N THR A 174 -14.78 -7.04 14.74
CA THR A 174 -13.84 -7.70 13.81
C THR A 174 -14.24 -7.65 12.34
N ALA A 175 -15.39 -7.04 12.02
CA ALA A 175 -15.84 -6.88 10.63
C ALA A 175 -14.77 -6.15 9.81
N ALA A 176 -14.48 -6.65 8.61
CA ALA A 176 -13.39 -6.10 7.80
C ALA A 176 -13.87 -4.90 6.98
N THR A 177 -12.99 -3.92 6.85
CA THR A 177 -13.07 -2.88 5.82
C THR A 177 -12.82 -3.49 4.43
N THR A 178 -13.38 -2.88 3.38
CA THR A 178 -13.14 -3.26 1.97
C THR A 178 -12.47 -2.15 1.17
N HIS A 179 -12.49 -0.91 1.67
CA HIS A 179 -11.90 0.25 1.02
C HIS A 179 -11.10 1.09 2.00
N ILE A 180 -10.10 1.79 1.48
CA ILE A 180 -9.34 2.83 2.17
C ILE A 180 -9.73 4.16 1.53
N LEU A 181 -10.31 5.06 2.31
CA LEU A 181 -10.65 6.42 1.90
C LEU A 181 -9.51 7.35 2.30
N LYS A 182 -9.03 8.13 1.32
CA LYS A 182 -7.87 9.01 1.47
C LYS A 182 -8.28 10.46 1.20
N PRO A 183 -8.52 11.26 2.26
CA PRO A 183 -8.59 12.70 2.14
C PRO A 183 -7.19 13.28 1.96
N SER A 184 -7.12 14.53 1.50
CA SER A 184 -5.87 15.28 1.48
C SER A 184 -6.08 16.75 1.81
N PRO A 185 -5.26 17.32 2.71
CA PRO A 185 -5.21 18.77 2.91
C PRO A 185 -4.48 19.49 1.78
N LEU A 186 -3.63 18.76 1.06
CA LEU A 186 -2.97 19.25 -0.12
C LEU A 186 -3.90 19.10 -1.31
N ARG A 187 -4.21 20.24 -1.92
CA ARG A 187 -5.00 20.36 -3.14
C ARG A 187 -4.51 19.39 -4.22
N ASP A 188 -5.45 18.87 -5.01
CA ASP A 188 -5.26 18.02 -6.18
C ASP A 188 -4.72 16.59 -5.90
N ILE A 189 -4.22 16.26 -4.69
CA ILE A 189 -3.60 14.94 -4.44
C ILE A 189 -4.58 13.76 -4.70
N PRO A 190 -5.83 13.75 -4.16
CA PRO A 190 -6.74 12.63 -4.39
C PRO A 190 -7.06 12.45 -5.88
N GLU A 191 -7.23 13.55 -6.61
CA GLU A 191 -7.45 13.53 -8.06
C GLU A 191 -6.21 13.03 -8.83
N ILE A 192 -5.01 13.48 -8.46
CA ILE A 192 -3.76 13.04 -9.10
C ILE A 192 -3.57 11.52 -8.90
N GLU A 193 -3.72 11.03 -7.68
CA GLU A 193 -3.59 9.60 -7.41
C GLU A 193 -4.69 8.79 -8.12
N TYR A 194 -5.94 9.29 -8.16
CA TYR A 194 -7.01 8.69 -8.97
C TYR A 194 -6.63 8.57 -10.45
N LEU A 195 -6.13 9.66 -11.05
CA LEU A 195 -5.73 9.71 -12.45
C LEU A 195 -4.59 8.74 -12.75
N CYS A 196 -3.55 8.71 -11.90
CA CYS A 196 -2.41 7.82 -12.03
C CYS A 196 -2.80 6.34 -11.88
N MET A 197 -3.59 6.00 -10.86
CA MET A 197 -4.06 4.63 -10.61
C MET A 197 -5.01 4.14 -11.71
N SER A 198 -5.94 4.99 -12.16
CA SER A 198 -6.85 4.67 -13.26
C SER A 198 -6.10 4.49 -14.58
N ALA A 199 -5.10 5.35 -14.84
CA ALA A 199 -4.26 5.23 -16.02
C ALA A 199 -3.38 3.97 -15.99
N ALA A 200 -2.89 3.54 -14.82
CA ALA A 200 -2.16 2.29 -14.68
C ALA A 200 -3.00 1.10 -15.16
N ASN A 201 -4.26 1.00 -14.71
CA ASN A 201 -5.20 -0.02 -15.19
C ASN A 201 -5.49 0.12 -16.69
N GLY A 202 -5.72 1.34 -17.20
CA GLY A 202 -5.91 1.60 -18.63
C GLY A 202 -4.71 1.23 -19.51
N CYS A 203 -3.50 1.25 -18.94
CA CYS A 203 -2.27 0.80 -19.58
C CYS A 203 -2.02 -0.72 -19.44
N GLY A 204 -2.90 -1.46 -18.75
CA GLY A 204 -2.79 -2.90 -18.54
C GLY A 204 -1.88 -3.32 -17.38
N ILE A 205 -1.55 -2.39 -16.48
CA ILE A 205 -0.88 -2.70 -15.21
C ILE A 205 -1.96 -3.16 -14.24
N ARG A 206 -1.74 -4.30 -13.57
CA ARG A 206 -2.61 -4.74 -12.48
C ARG A 206 -2.44 -3.79 -11.29
N ALA A 207 -3.35 -2.84 -11.14
CA ALA A 207 -3.39 -1.89 -10.04
C ALA A 207 -4.65 -2.10 -9.19
N ALA A 208 -4.65 -1.62 -7.94
CA ALA A 208 -5.84 -1.59 -7.11
C ALA A 208 -6.93 -0.76 -7.81
N ASN A 209 -8.19 -1.16 -7.66
CA ASN A 209 -9.30 -0.38 -8.19
C ASN A 209 -9.47 0.88 -7.34
N VAL A 210 -9.77 1.99 -8.01
CA VAL A 210 -9.97 3.29 -7.36
C VAL A 210 -11.23 3.97 -7.85
N SER A 211 -11.84 4.76 -6.98
CA SER A 211 -12.94 5.66 -7.29
C SER A 211 -12.67 7.02 -6.66
N LEU A 212 -12.99 8.09 -7.37
CA LEU A 212 -12.90 9.45 -6.86
C LEU A 212 -14.28 9.89 -6.39
N LEU A 213 -14.41 10.22 -5.11
CA LEU A 213 -15.66 10.60 -4.48
C LEU A 213 -15.71 12.11 -4.29
N ASP A 214 -16.89 12.69 -4.55
CA ASP A 214 -17.24 14.05 -4.14
C ASP A 214 -17.98 13.99 -2.80
N LEU A 215 -17.30 14.35 -1.71
CA LEU A 215 -17.86 14.39 -0.35
C LEU A 215 -17.72 15.79 0.26
N GLY A 216 -17.96 16.83 -0.54
CA GLY A 216 -17.67 18.23 -0.20
C GLY A 216 -16.19 18.60 -0.34
N GLN A 217 -15.32 17.60 -0.51
CA GLN A 217 -13.94 17.66 -0.97
C GLN A 217 -13.64 16.38 -1.77
N PRO A 218 -12.60 16.36 -2.62
CA PRO A 218 -12.18 15.13 -3.31
C PRO A 218 -11.66 14.10 -2.31
N ILE A 219 -12.20 12.89 -2.36
CA ILE A 219 -11.74 11.75 -1.56
C ILE A 219 -11.42 10.58 -2.49
N LEU A 220 -10.21 10.04 -2.40
CA LEU A 220 -9.87 8.83 -3.13
C LEU A 220 -10.30 7.60 -2.34
N ALA A 221 -11.17 6.77 -2.91
CA ALA A 221 -11.48 5.44 -2.40
C ALA A 221 -10.66 4.39 -3.14
N VAL A 222 -9.87 3.61 -2.40
CA VAL A 222 -9.05 2.51 -2.92
C VAL A 222 -9.61 1.18 -2.44
N GLU A 223 -9.96 0.30 -3.37
CA GLU A 223 -10.40 -1.06 -3.05
C GLU A 223 -9.22 -1.87 -2.50
N ARG A 224 -9.44 -2.52 -1.36
CA ARG A 224 -8.42 -3.31 -0.67
C ARG A 224 -8.20 -4.66 -1.35
N PHE A 225 -7.03 -4.85 -1.96
CA PHE A 225 -6.64 -6.13 -2.56
C PHE A 225 -6.27 -7.23 -1.53
N ASP A 226 -6.16 -6.87 -0.24
CA ASP A 226 -5.99 -7.81 0.88
C ASP A 226 -7.32 -8.22 1.52
N ARG A 227 -8.42 -8.06 0.77
CA ARG A 227 -9.77 -8.44 1.14
C ARG A 227 -10.39 -9.20 -0.02
N SER A 228 -11.17 -10.23 0.29
CA SER A 228 -11.93 -11.00 -0.68
C SER A 228 -13.38 -11.06 -0.22
N ILE A 229 -14.28 -10.54 -1.04
CA ILE A 229 -15.72 -10.59 -0.77
C ILE A 229 -16.27 -11.92 -1.31
N SER A 230 -17.10 -12.61 -0.53
CA SER A 230 -17.79 -13.82 -1.02
C SER A 230 -19.00 -13.43 -1.87
N PRO A 231 -19.15 -13.98 -3.09
CA PRO A 231 -20.22 -13.59 -4.01
C PRO A 231 -21.61 -14.11 -3.61
N ASP A 232 -21.68 -15.13 -2.75
CA ASP A 232 -22.91 -15.92 -2.52
C ASP A 232 -23.59 -15.65 -1.15
N SER A 233 -23.24 -14.58 -0.43
CA SER A 233 -23.84 -14.28 0.87
C SER A 233 -24.85 -13.13 0.80
N ALA A 234 -26.01 -13.32 1.43
CA ALA A 234 -27.04 -12.28 1.57
C ALA A 234 -26.55 -11.07 2.41
N ASP A 235 -25.57 -11.31 3.28
CA ASP A 235 -24.86 -10.29 4.06
C ASP A 235 -23.44 -10.08 3.50
N LEU A 236 -22.84 -8.91 3.71
CA LEU A 236 -21.46 -8.65 3.30
C LEU A 236 -20.48 -9.56 4.05
N HIS A 237 -19.85 -10.50 3.33
CA HIS A 237 -18.87 -11.42 3.88
C HIS A 237 -17.49 -11.13 3.30
N VAL A 238 -16.55 -10.75 4.17
CA VAL A 238 -15.19 -10.33 3.77
C VAL A 238 -14.15 -11.22 4.46
N THR A 239 -13.34 -11.91 3.65
CA THR A 239 -12.15 -12.64 4.10
C THR A 239 -10.93 -11.74 3.99
N ARG A 240 -10.08 -11.72 5.03
CA ARG A 240 -8.78 -11.02 4.99
C ARG A 240 -7.73 -11.94 4.35
N LEU A 241 -6.86 -11.36 3.53
CA LEU A 241 -5.74 -12.06 2.91
C LEU A 241 -4.44 -11.54 3.51
N HIS A 242 -3.50 -12.44 3.80
CA HIS A 242 -2.22 -12.02 4.35
C HIS A 242 -1.37 -11.29 3.31
N GLN A 243 -0.74 -10.20 3.73
CA GLN A 243 0.18 -9.42 2.94
C GLN A 243 1.28 -8.80 3.81
N GLU A 244 2.39 -8.44 3.19
CA GLU A 244 3.43 -7.59 3.77
C GLU A 244 4.03 -6.68 2.69
N ASP A 245 4.54 -5.51 3.07
CA ASP A 245 5.31 -4.66 2.17
C ASP A 245 6.78 -5.09 2.07
N LEU A 246 7.52 -4.62 1.05
CA LEU A 246 8.92 -5.02 0.88
C LEU A 246 9.83 -4.47 1.98
N ALA A 247 9.51 -3.35 2.63
CA ALA A 247 10.29 -2.91 3.79
C ALA A 247 10.19 -3.95 4.92
N GLN A 248 8.99 -4.44 5.20
CA GLN A 248 8.76 -5.53 6.15
C GLN A 248 9.48 -6.82 5.73
N ALA A 249 9.37 -7.23 4.46
CA ALA A 249 10.00 -8.44 3.94
C ALA A 249 11.54 -8.41 4.03
N PHE A 250 12.15 -7.23 3.84
CA PHE A 250 13.60 -7.02 3.97
C PHE A 250 14.05 -6.66 5.40
N GLY A 251 13.14 -6.53 6.37
CA GLY A 251 13.48 -6.16 7.75
C GLY A 251 13.94 -4.70 7.89
N ILE A 252 13.44 -3.80 7.03
CA ILE A 252 13.72 -2.38 7.03
C ILE A 252 12.64 -1.62 7.81
N THR A 253 13.05 -0.77 8.75
CA THR A 253 12.10 0.04 9.54
C THR A 253 11.43 1.11 8.68
N PRO A 254 10.21 1.57 9.02
CA PRO A 254 9.50 2.58 8.24
C PRO A 254 10.31 3.87 8.01
N GLY A 255 11.05 4.33 9.03
CA GLY A 255 11.91 5.51 8.92
C GLY A 255 13.06 5.37 7.90
N SER A 256 13.38 4.14 7.46
CA SER A 256 14.43 3.83 6.48
C SER A 256 13.87 3.31 5.15
N LYS A 257 12.56 3.47 4.88
CA LYS A 257 11.90 2.96 3.65
C LYS A 257 12.50 3.44 2.32
N ASN A 258 13.18 4.59 2.34
CA ASN A 258 13.84 5.21 1.17
C ASN A 258 15.33 4.83 1.04
N ALA A 259 15.86 4.03 1.98
CA ALA A 259 17.24 3.58 1.93
C ALA A 259 17.43 2.61 0.75
N GLU A 260 18.54 2.78 0.02
CA GLU A 260 18.94 1.78 -0.96
C GLU A 260 19.37 0.49 -0.26
N LEU A 261 18.85 -0.63 -0.75
CA LEU A 261 19.34 -1.93 -0.33
C LEU A 261 20.77 -2.15 -0.86
N GLU A 262 21.52 -3.01 -0.18
CA GLU A 262 22.87 -3.39 -0.62
C GLU A 262 22.83 -3.93 -2.06
N GLY A 263 23.66 -3.37 -2.95
CA GLY A 263 23.70 -3.74 -4.36
C GLY A 263 22.59 -3.14 -5.24
N GLY A 264 21.73 -2.28 -4.68
CA GLY A 264 20.65 -1.54 -5.35
C GLY A 264 19.27 -2.19 -5.14
N SER A 265 18.28 -1.40 -4.70
CA SER A 265 16.95 -1.88 -4.34
C SER A 265 16.25 -2.63 -5.48
N ILE A 266 16.24 -2.10 -6.70
CA ILE A 266 15.59 -2.77 -7.85
C ILE A 266 16.21 -4.15 -8.11
N ARG A 267 17.54 -4.26 -8.08
CA ARG A 267 18.25 -5.52 -8.29
C ARG A 267 17.94 -6.52 -7.16
N SER A 268 17.95 -6.05 -5.92
CA SER A 268 17.66 -6.86 -4.74
C SER A 268 16.22 -7.37 -4.74
N ILE A 269 15.25 -6.53 -5.11
CA ILE A 269 13.84 -6.91 -5.28
C ILE A 269 13.69 -7.93 -6.42
N ALA A 270 14.31 -7.71 -7.58
CA ALA A 270 14.23 -8.65 -8.71
C ALA A 270 14.88 -10.01 -8.39
N HIS A 271 15.97 -10.03 -7.62
CA HIS A 271 16.57 -11.27 -7.12
C HIS A 271 15.66 -11.96 -6.11
N PHE A 272 15.08 -11.20 -5.19
CA PHE A 272 14.15 -11.70 -4.20
C PHE A 272 12.92 -12.34 -4.86
N LEU A 273 12.27 -11.66 -5.81
CA LEU A 273 11.12 -12.20 -6.55
C LEU A 273 11.49 -13.49 -7.30
N ARG A 274 12.69 -13.58 -7.89
CA ARG A 274 13.19 -14.86 -8.48
C ARG A 274 13.21 -16.02 -7.49
N SER A 275 13.57 -15.73 -6.25
CA SER A 275 13.79 -16.76 -5.24
C SER A 275 12.52 -17.16 -4.47
N GLN A 276 11.61 -16.21 -4.24
CA GLN A 276 10.46 -16.39 -3.33
C GLN A 276 9.11 -16.50 -4.06
N ALA A 277 8.93 -15.81 -5.19
CA ALA A 277 7.63 -15.77 -5.85
C ALA A 277 7.22 -17.13 -6.43
N SER A 278 5.92 -17.38 -6.46
CA SER A 278 5.35 -18.60 -7.04
C SER A 278 5.49 -18.63 -8.55
N THR A 279 5.38 -17.47 -9.19
CA THR A 279 5.52 -17.31 -10.64
C THR A 279 6.51 -16.19 -10.96
N PRO A 280 7.83 -16.38 -10.71
CA PRO A 280 8.77 -15.27 -10.71
C PRO A 280 8.84 -14.47 -12.01
N ALA A 281 8.71 -15.14 -13.16
CA ALA A 281 8.73 -14.47 -14.44
C ALA A 281 7.60 -13.44 -14.58
N LEU A 282 6.38 -13.75 -14.11
CA LEU A 282 5.27 -12.80 -14.17
C LEU A 282 5.48 -11.63 -13.21
N ASP A 283 5.93 -11.90 -11.99
CA ASP A 283 6.12 -10.86 -10.97
C ASP A 283 7.27 -9.90 -11.32
N ILE A 284 8.35 -10.40 -11.93
CA ILE A 284 9.45 -9.54 -12.41
C ILE A 284 8.98 -8.67 -13.57
N LEU A 285 8.18 -9.21 -14.49
CA LEU A 285 7.62 -8.42 -15.60
C LEU A 285 6.62 -7.38 -15.08
N HIS A 286 5.80 -7.72 -14.08
CA HIS A 286 4.89 -6.78 -13.45
C HIS A 286 5.63 -5.68 -12.69
N PHE A 287 6.67 -6.02 -11.93
CA PHE A 287 7.53 -5.05 -11.27
C PHE A 287 8.21 -4.11 -12.29
N ALA A 288 8.69 -4.65 -13.41
CA ALA A 288 9.24 -3.84 -14.51
C ALA A 288 8.22 -2.85 -15.08
N GLN A 289 6.97 -3.28 -15.28
CA GLN A 289 5.88 -2.39 -15.71
C GLN A 289 5.63 -1.28 -14.69
N MET A 290 5.56 -1.61 -13.40
CA MET A 290 5.39 -0.62 -12.33
C MET A 290 6.52 0.42 -12.34
N LEU A 291 7.79 -0.02 -12.46
CA LEU A 291 8.93 0.91 -12.51
C LEU A 291 8.91 1.83 -13.72
N CYS A 292 8.62 1.29 -14.92
CA CYS A 292 8.47 2.11 -16.12
C CYS A 292 7.30 3.11 -15.99
N PHE A 293 6.20 2.69 -15.37
CA PHE A 293 5.04 3.54 -15.15
C PHE A 293 5.31 4.64 -14.12
N SER A 294 5.87 4.31 -12.95
CA SER A 294 6.30 5.27 -11.93
C SER A 294 7.23 6.33 -12.53
N TYR A 295 8.19 5.92 -13.38
CA TYR A 295 8.99 6.88 -14.13
C TYR A 295 8.13 7.77 -15.05
N LEU A 296 7.27 7.19 -15.89
CA LEU A 296 6.41 7.96 -16.80
C LEU A 296 5.63 9.02 -16.02
N ILE A 297 4.89 8.62 -14.99
CA ILE A 297 4.03 9.51 -14.21
C ILE A 297 4.79 10.46 -13.29
N GLY A 298 6.11 10.33 -13.14
CA GLY A 298 6.87 11.23 -12.26
C GLY A 298 6.71 10.92 -10.77
N ASP A 299 6.56 9.65 -10.43
CA ASP A 299 6.48 9.17 -9.06
C ASP A 299 7.87 8.97 -8.46
N CYS A 300 8.31 9.96 -7.68
CA CYS A 300 9.57 9.96 -6.97
C CYS A 300 9.46 9.40 -5.55
N ASP A 301 8.27 9.03 -5.07
CA ASP A 301 8.03 8.47 -3.72
C ASP A 301 7.79 6.95 -3.75
N ALA A 302 8.00 6.29 -4.91
CA ALA A 302 7.87 4.84 -5.09
C ALA A 302 8.94 4.04 -4.31
N HIS A 303 8.79 3.96 -2.98
CA HIS A 303 9.72 3.35 -2.04
C HIS A 303 9.33 1.91 -1.66
N LEU A 304 10.12 1.24 -0.81
CA LEU A 304 9.93 -0.18 -0.46
C LEU A 304 8.53 -0.50 0.10
N LYS A 305 7.87 0.44 0.79
CA LYS A 305 6.51 0.25 1.30
C LYS A 305 5.39 0.37 0.24
N ASN A 306 5.71 0.76 -1.00
CA ASN A 306 4.76 0.87 -2.12
C ASN A 306 4.74 -0.39 -3.00
N TYR A 307 5.46 -1.43 -2.57
CA TYR A 307 5.46 -2.75 -3.19
C TYR A 307 5.15 -3.76 -2.10
N SER A 308 4.10 -4.56 -2.28
CA SER A 308 3.69 -5.59 -1.33
C SER A 308 3.71 -6.98 -1.93
N LEU A 309 3.78 -7.98 -1.08
CA LEU A 309 3.65 -9.39 -1.39
C LEU A 309 2.32 -9.90 -0.85
N MET A 310 1.59 -10.60 -1.70
CA MET A 310 0.40 -11.35 -1.33
C MET A 310 0.75 -12.79 -1.04
N TYR A 311 0.22 -13.29 0.08
CA TYR A 311 0.34 -14.69 0.47
C TYR A 311 -0.93 -15.42 0.02
N GLY A 312 -0.82 -16.19 -1.05
CA GLY A 312 -1.90 -17.01 -1.59
C GLY A 312 -2.22 -18.23 -0.73
N THR A 313 -3.49 -18.62 -0.77
CA THR A 313 -4.04 -19.82 -0.13
C THR A 313 -3.80 -21.06 -1.01
N GLY A 314 -2.52 -21.46 -1.17
CA GLY A 314 -2.14 -22.62 -1.98
C GLY A 314 -2.35 -23.96 -1.25
N ARG A 315 -2.94 -24.95 -1.93
CA ARG A 315 -3.21 -26.34 -1.45
C ARG A 315 -1.97 -27.17 -1.07
N HIS A 316 -0.75 -26.63 -1.19
CA HIS A 316 0.47 -27.40 -0.95
C HIS A 316 0.98 -27.14 0.48
N PRO A 317 1.00 -28.17 1.37
CA PRO A 317 1.23 -28.00 2.81
C PRO A 317 2.67 -27.60 3.22
N ARG A 318 3.52 -27.16 2.28
CA ARG A 318 4.95 -26.89 2.53
C ARG A 318 5.52 -25.61 1.92
N ARG A 319 4.75 -24.88 1.09
CA ARG A 319 5.16 -23.55 0.58
C ARG A 319 3.93 -22.68 0.39
N THR A 320 3.90 -21.55 1.09
CA THR A 320 2.93 -20.50 0.84
C THR A 320 3.18 -19.93 -0.55
N ALA A 321 2.13 -19.82 -1.35
CA ALA A 321 2.24 -19.19 -2.66
C ALA A 321 2.46 -17.69 -2.44
N LEU A 322 3.58 -17.13 -2.87
CA LEU A 322 3.85 -15.69 -2.83
C LEU A 322 3.68 -15.09 -4.22
N SER A 323 3.13 -13.89 -4.29
CA SER A 323 3.08 -13.09 -5.53
C SER A 323 3.17 -11.61 -5.23
N LEU A 324 3.73 -10.82 -6.14
CA LEU A 324 3.68 -9.36 -6.03
C LEU A 324 2.21 -8.88 -5.99
N ALA A 325 1.89 -7.94 -5.11
CA ALA A 325 0.55 -7.33 -5.02
C ALA A 325 0.24 -6.48 -6.26
N PRO A 326 -1.04 -6.14 -6.52
CA PRO A 326 -1.37 -5.07 -7.46
C PRO A 326 -0.64 -3.77 -7.09
N ALA A 327 -0.39 -2.91 -8.07
CA ALA A 327 0.14 -1.58 -7.82
C ALA A 327 -0.85 -0.73 -6.98
N TYR A 328 -0.33 0.11 -6.10
CA TYR A 328 -1.08 1.06 -5.27
C TYR A 328 -0.21 2.27 -4.96
N ASP A 329 -0.82 3.35 -4.44
CA ASP A 329 -0.13 4.59 -4.06
C ASP A 329 0.72 5.17 -5.21
N LEU A 330 0.23 5.07 -6.46
CA LEU A 330 0.86 5.66 -7.64
C LEU A 330 0.46 7.13 -7.75
N VAL A 331 1.41 8.06 -7.58
CA VAL A 331 1.12 9.50 -7.55
C VAL A 331 2.20 10.30 -8.30
N CYS A 332 1.78 11.26 -9.13
CA CYS A 332 2.70 12.17 -9.80
C CYS A 332 3.25 13.21 -8.81
N THR A 333 4.39 12.89 -8.19
CA THR A 333 5.04 13.80 -7.23
C THR A 333 5.72 15.00 -7.91
N THR A 334 6.16 14.84 -9.16
CA THR A 334 6.79 15.93 -9.95
C THR A 334 5.83 17.07 -10.27
N TYR A 335 4.51 16.82 -10.21
CA TYR A 335 3.48 17.85 -10.31
C TYR A 335 3.67 18.97 -9.29
N PHE A 336 4.31 18.69 -8.15
CA PHE A 336 4.56 19.67 -7.10
C PHE A 336 6.02 20.13 -7.13
N PRO A 337 6.33 21.35 -7.62
CA PRO A 337 7.71 21.81 -7.81
C PRO A 337 8.53 21.90 -6.51
N ARG A 338 7.85 21.95 -5.36
CA ARG A 338 8.49 22.01 -4.03
C ARG A 338 9.07 20.67 -3.57
N TYR A 339 8.70 19.55 -4.20
CA TYR A 339 9.18 18.22 -3.81
C TYR A 339 10.43 17.81 -4.57
N SER A 340 11.14 16.87 -3.95
CA SER A 340 12.37 16.31 -4.50
C SER A 340 12.09 15.62 -5.82
N ARG A 341 12.99 15.80 -6.79
CA ARG A 341 13.01 15.05 -8.05
C ARG A 341 13.91 13.82 -8.00
N ASP A 342 14.52 13.55 -6.84
CA ASP A 342 15.19 12.29 -6.54
C ASP A 342 14.14 11.19 -6.32
N MET A 343 14.18 10.15 -7.14
CA MET A 343 13.37 8.94 -6.98
C MET A 343 13.74 8.20 -5.69
N ALA A 344 12.79 7.50 -5.08
CA ALA A 344 13.05 6.73 -3.87
C ALA A 344 14.02 5.54 -4.09
N MET A 345 13.95 4.93 -5.28
CA MET A 345 14.90 3.91 -5.73
C MET A 345 15.60 4.38 -7.01
N SER A 346 16.91 4.19 -7.10
CA SER A 346 17.69 4.50 -8.29
C SER A 346 17.30 3.56 -9.43
N LEU A 347 16.94 4.12 -10.58
CA LEU A 347 16.55 3.39 -11.78
C LEU A 347 17.75 3.31 -12.71
N GLY A 348 18.31 2.12 -12.95
CA GLY A 348 19.45 1.95 -13.86
C GLY A 348 20.68 2.79 -13.48
N GLY A 349 20.85 3.08 -12.19
CA GLY A 349 21.90 3.96 -11.66
C GLY A 349 21.56 5.45 -11.58
N SER A 350 20.46 5.92 -12.16
CA SER A 350 20.00 7.32 -12.05
C SER A 350 19.10 7.49 -10.84
N ARG A 351 19.43 8.43 -9.94
CA ARG A 351 18.59 8.78 -8.79
C ARG A 351 17.63 9.93 -9.10
N ASN A 352 18.12 10.95 -9.80
CA ASN A 352 17.30 12.08 -10.22
C ASN A 352 16.50 11.69 -11.48
N ILE A 353 15.19 11.94 -11.45
CA ILE A 353 14.29 11.56 -12.55
C ILE A 353 14.60 12.29 -13.87
N ASP A 354 15.15 13.51 -13.81
CA ASP A 354 15.50 14.31 -14.98
C ASP A 354 16.81 13.87 -15.64
N GLU A 355 17.62 13.07 -14.94
CA GLU A 355 18.88 12.52 -15.45
C GLU A 355 18.69 11.14 -16.12
N VAL A 356 17.46 10.62 -16.16
CA VAL A 356 17.15 9.36 -16.82
C VAL A 356 17.27 9.55 -18.34
N ALA A 357 18.01 8.65 -18.99
CA ALA A 357 18.20 8.62 -20.43
C ALA A 357 17.76 7.26 -21.01
N PRO A 358 17.65 7.09 -22.34
CA PRO A 358 17.31 5.79 -22.93
C PRO A 358 18.24 4.65 -22.49
N SER A 359 19.52 4.94 -22.31
CA SER A 359 20.52 3.97 -21.81
C SER A 359 20.27 3.51 -20.36
N THR A 360 19.60 4.33 -19.55
CA THR A 360 19.21 3.99 -18.18
C THR A 360 18.25 2.81 -18.16
N PHE A 361 17.34 2.70 -19.15
CA PHE A 361 16.45 1.53 -19.28
C PHE A 361 17.20 0.26 -19.70
N SER A 362 18.31 0.39 -20.43
CA SER A 362 19.19 -0.74 -20.73
C SER A 362 19.91 -1.23 -19.46
N ALA A 363 20.29 -0.32 -18.57
CA ALA A 363 20.80 -0.66 -17.24
C ALA A 363 19.70 -1.28 -16.35
N LEU A 364 18.48 -0.73 -16.36
CA LEU A 364 17.33 -1.29 -15.64
C LEU A 364 17.04 -2.73 -16.07
N ALA A 365 17.07 -3.05 -17.37
CA ALA A 365 16.89 -4.43 -17.84
C ALA A 365 17.91 -5.39 -17.21
N ARG A 366 19.17 -4.95 -17.04
CA ARG A 366 20.23 -5.72 -16.37
C ARG A 366 19.99 -5.87 -14.87
N GLU A 367 19.57 -4.80 -14.18
CA GLU A 367 19.21 -4.85 -12.74
C GLU A 367 18.05 -5.83 -12.50
N LEU A 368 17.03 -5.75 -13.35
CA LEU A 368 15.89 -6.65 -13.36
C LEU A 368 16.27 -8.07 -13.79
N GLY A 369 17.40 -8.26 -14.48
CA GLY A 369 17.88 -9.51 -15.07
C GLY A 369 16.97 -10.08 -16.16
N ILE A 370 16.41 -9.21 -16.99
CA ILE A 370 15.62 -9.54 -18.18
C ILE A 370 16.32 -9.00 -19.44
N THR A 371 15.88 -9.42 -20.63
CA THR A 371 16.43 -8.87 -21.87
C THR A 371 15.89 -7.47 -22.14
N GLU A 372 16.67 -6.62 -22.81
CA GLU A 372 16.17 -5.30 -23.26
C GLU A 372 14.94 -5.45 -24.15
N ALA A 373 14.91 -6.46 -25.03
CA ALA A 373 13.74 -6.74 -25.87
C ALA A 373 12.47 -7.02 -25.05
N ALA A 374 12.59 -7.72 -23.92
CA ALA A 374 11.47 -7.93 -23.01
C ALA A 374 11.01 -6.61 -22.37
N LEU A 375 11.95 -5.77 -21.92
CA LEU A 375 11.63 -4.48 -21.32
C LEU A 375 11.00 -3.51 -22.35
N LYS A 376 11.53 -3.42 -23.57
CA LYS A 376 10.94 -2.62 -24.66
C LYS A 376 9.51 -3.05 -24.96
N ARG A 377 9.25 -4.37 -25.04
CA ARG A 377 7.91 -4.92 -25.28
C ARG A 377 6.91 -4.56 -24.16
N LEU A 378 7.38 -4.44 -22.93
CA LEU A 378 6.56 -3.98 -21.80
C LEU A 378 6.36 -2.47 -21.79
N ALA A 379 7.41 -1.70 -22.11
CA ALA A 379 7.41 -0.24 -22.01
C ALA A 379 6.70 0.46 -23.17
N SER A 380 6.77 -0.08 -24.40
CA SER A 380 6.16 0.56 -25.59
C SER A 380 4.65 0.80 -25.41
N PRO A 381 3.85 -0.19 -24.98
CA PRO A 381 2.42 0.04 -24.77
C PRO A 381 2.12 1.08 -23.67
N LEU A 382 2.96 1.18 -22.64
CA LEU A 382 2.80 2.18 -21.58
C LEU A 382 3.01 3.59 -22.15
N ALA A 383 4.12 3.80 -22.86
CA ALA A 383 4.44 5.09 -23.47
C ALA A 383 3.42 5.52 -24.54
N GLU A 384 2.83 4.57 -25.27
CA GLU A 384 1.81 4.85 -26.28
C GLU A 384 0.46 5.24 -25.65
N ARG A 385 0.05 4.57 -24.58
CA ARG A 385 -1.32 4.66 -24.03
C ARG A 385 -1.49 5.65 -22.90
N ILE A 386 -0.41 6.03 -22.20
CA ILE A 386 -0.49 6.80 -20.95
C ILE A 386 -1.33 8.09 -21.07
N GLU A 387 -1.15 8.88 -22.13
CA GLU A 387 -1.91 10.12 -22.31
C GLU A 387 -3.40 9.86 -22.52
N VAL A 388 -3.74 8.84 -23.31
CA VAL A 388 -5.14 8.45 -23.56
C VAL A 388 -5.78 7.95 -22.27
N ALA A 389 -5.05 7.16 -21.49
CA ALA A 389 -5.53 6.59 -20.24
C ALA A 389 -5.76 7.67 -19.18
N ILE A 390 -4.85 8.65 -19.03
CA ILE A 390 -5.03 9.79 -18.11
C ILE A 390 -6.22 10.65 -18.53
N ARG A 391 -6.33 10.97 -19.82
CA ARG A 391 -7.46 11.77 -20.34
C ARG A 391 -8.80 11.07 -20.09
N ALA A 392 -8.88 9.77 -20.41
CA ALA A 392 -10.09 8.99 -20.18
C ALA A 392 -10.49 8.93 -18.70
N ALA A 393 -9.53 8.84 -17.78
CA ALA A 393 -9.81 8.91 -16.34
C ALA A 393 -10.33 10.29 -15.92
N GLY A 394 -9.74 11.37 -16.45
CA GLY A 394 -10.16 12.74 -16.15
C GLY A 394 -11.56 13.07 -16.64
N ASP A 395 -11.94 12.55 -17.82
CA ASP A 395 -13.26 12.78 -18.42
C ASP A 395 -14.39 12.00 -17.73
N GLY A 396 -14.06 10.97 -16.94
CA GLY A 396 -15.03 10.09 -16.28
C GLY A 396 -15.53 10.54 -14.91
N SER A 397 -14.90 11.55 -14.31
CA SER A 397 -15.24 12.02 -12.96
C SER A 397 -16.38 13.04 -12.98
N MET A 398 -17.43 12.82 -12.18
CA MET A 398 -18.62 13.68 -12.11
C MET A 398 -18.83 14.21 -10.68
N GLY A 399 -19.10 15.51 -10.56
CA GLY A 399 -19.39 16.19 -9.29
C GLY A 399 -18.87 17.64 -9.31
N PRO A 400 -19.55 18.60 -8.66
CA PRO A 400 -19.14 20.01 -8.66
C PRO A 400 -17.74 20.23 -8.04
N VAL A 401 -17.34 19.40 -7.08
CA VAL A 401 -16.01 19.53 -6.45
C VAL A 401 -14.91 18.94 -7.34
N LEU A 402 -15.27 18.06 -8.29
CA LEU A 402 -14.33 17.36 -9.17
C LEU A 402 -14.16 18.06 -10.53
N GLU A 403 -14.74 19.25 -10.73
CA GLU A 403 -14.67 20.01 -11.99
C GLU A 403 -13.23 20.34 -12.42
N SER A 404 -12.26 20.36 -11.48
CA SER A 404 -10.84 20.54 -11.77
C SER A 404 -10.16 19.31 -12.37
N THR A 405 -10.74 18.11 -12.24
CA THR A 405 -10.09 16.84 -12.59
C THR A 405 -9.61 16.79 -14.05
N PRO A 406 -10.39 17.21 -15.07
CA PRO A 406 -9.91 17.23 -16.45
C PRO A 406 -8.73 18.19 -16.68
N TYR A 407 -8.66 19.29 -15.92
CA TYR A 407 -7.54 20.24 -16.00
C TYR A 407 -6.28 19.68 -15.35
N ILE A 408 -6.43 19.01 -14.21
CA ILE A 408 -5.33 18.27 -13.56
C ILE A 408 -4.80 17.19 -14.51
N ALA A 409 -5.69 16.45 -15.18
CA ALA A 409 -5.30 15.45 -16.18
C ALA A 409 -4.48 16.07 -17.34
N ASN A 410 -4.86 17.24 -17.85
CA ASN A 410 -4.07 17.93 -18.87
C ASN A 410 -2.69 18.35 -18.35
N ALA A 411 -2.60 18.88 -17.12
CA ALA A 411 -1.33 19.26 -16.51
C ALA A 411 -0.42 18.04 -16.28
N LEU A 412 -0.97 16.88 -15.88
CA LEU A 412 -0.21 15.63 -15.79
C LEU A 412 0.32 15.19 -17.15
N ILE A 413 -0.48 15.29 -18.21
CA ILE A 413 -0.04 14.95 -19.57
C ILE A 413 1.15 15.82 -20.00
N GLU A 414 1.11 17.12 -19.71
CA GLU A 414 2.22 18.04 -19.98
C GLU A 414 3.49 17.67 -19.18
N ASP A 415 3.37 17.37 -17.88
CA ASP A 415 4.50 16.97 -17.03
C ASP A 415 5.12 15.63 -17.47
N ILE A 416 4.32 14.70 -17.98
CA ILE A 416 4.75 13.36 -18.43
C ILE A 416 5.49 13.41 -19.77
N ALA A 417 5.19 14.40 -20.63
CA ALA A 417 5.65 14.42 -22.01
C ALA A 417 7.18 14.25 -22.19
N PRO A 418 8.07 14.91 -21.42
CA PRO A 418 9.52 14.72 -21.54
C PRO A 418 9.95 13.27 -21.23
N ARG A 419 9.38 12.66 -20.19
CA ARG A 419 9.70 11.29 -19.76
C ARG A 419 9.16 10.25 -20.73
N ARG A 420 7.97 10.51 -21.30
CA ARG A 420 7.39 9.70 -22.37
C ARG A 420 8.30 9.65 -23.59
N GLU A 421 8.88 10.78 -24.01
CA GLU A 421 9.77 10.81 -25.17
C GLU A 421 11.06 10.01 -24.95
N ILE A 422 11.63 10.09 -23.75
CA ILE A 422 12.80 9.28 -23.36
C ILE A 422 12.47 7.78 -23.44
N LEU A 423 11.33 7.37 -22.90
CA LEU A 423 10.92 5.95 -22.92
C LEU A 423 10.59 5.47 -24.33
N ARG A 424 9.98 6.31 -25.18
CA ARG A 424 9.74 6.01 -26.61
C ARG A 424 11.04 5.84 -27.38
N THR A 425 12.01 6.71 -27.14
CA THR A 425 13.35 6.63 -27.75
C THR A 425 14.05 5.33 -27.38
N PHE A 426 13.90 4.87 -26.13
CA PHE A 426 14.41 3.55 -25.73
C PHE A 426 13.70 2.38 -26.45
N CYS A 427 12.40 2.50 -26.72
CA CYS A 427 11.60 1.43 -27.33
C CYS A 427 11.84 1.24 -28.85
N GLN A 428 12.36 2.27 -29.53
CA GLN A 428 12.86 2.18 -30.91
C GLN A 428 14.12 1.32 -30.96
#